data_AF-A0A067NXI9-F1
#
_entry.id   AF-A0A067NXI9-F1
#
_cell.length_a   1.000
_cell.length_b   1.000
_cell.length_c   1.000
_cell.angle_alpha   90.00
_cell.angle_beta   90.00
_cell.angle_gamma   90.00
#
_symmetry.space_group_name_H-M   'P 1'
#
loop_
_entity.id
_entity.type
_entity.pdbx_description
1 polymer ?
#
loop_
_entity_poly.entity_id
_entity_poly.type
_entity_poly.pdbx_seq_one_letter_code
_entity_poly.pdbx_strand_id
1 'polypeptide(L)'
;MKVTALIALISGGNDGVHLAIGPRCGSLGGSFADVSAGVVLRNYRTIVAFGDSYTDGGKHDGSPLDPPVLVPPDVLAGGRSTNGLVWVEHLANDVSATIKDYAIAGACTDLSLWPSNPRKVDFLMESKYGSTPMLYASHNFRSRLVDTFLGQNNNLDPDTTLYAIFFGIK
;
A
#
# COMPACT_ATOMS: atom_id res chain seq x y z
N MET A 1 16.17 6.18 0.60
CA MET A 1 14.89 5.44 0.55
C MET A 1 15.19 4.07 -0.03
N LYS A 2 15.04 3.00 0.76
CA LYS A 2 15.24 1.63 0.26
C LYS A 2 13.91 1.15 -0.28
N VAL A 3 13.85 0.83 -1.57
CA VAL A 3 12.66 0.24 -2.21
C VAL A 3 12.94 -1.25 -2.34
N THR A 4 12.08 -2.11 -1.78
CA THR A 4 12.21 -3.56 -1.88
C THR A 4 10.89 -4.15 -2.33
N ALA A 5 10.91 -4.90 -3.44
CA ALA A 5 9.75 -5.60 -3.97
C ALA A 5 9.56 -6.92 -3.21
N LEU A 6 8.34 -7.17 -2.73
CA LEU A 6 7.94 -8.40 -2.05
C LEU A 6 7.05 -9.21 -2.99
N ILE A 7 7.39 -10.48 -3.23
CA ILE A 7 6.54 -11.43 -3.96
C ILE A 7 6.05 -12.46 -2.93
N ALA A 8 4.75 -12.47 -2.63
CA ALA A 8 4.13 -13.49 -1.80
C ALA A 8 3.54 -14.60 -2.70
N LEU A 9 3.97 -15.85 -2.50
CA LEU A 9 3.33 -17.03 -3.08
C LEU A 9 2.39 -17.64 -2.03
N ILE A 10 1.17 -17.99 -2.44
CA ILE A 10 0.14 -18.54 -1.55
C ILE A 10 0.01 -20.05 -1.78
N SER A 11 0.27 -20.85 -0.74
CA SER A 11 -0.11 -22.26 -0.69
C SER A 11 -0.17 -22.76 0.77
N GLY A 12 -1.39 -22.88 1.33
CA GLY A 12 -1.71 -23.75 2.46
C GLY A 12 -1.04 -23.40 3.80
N GLY A 13 -1.62 -22.45 4.54
CA GLY A 13 -1.05 -21.95 5.80
C GLY A 13 0.15 -21.05 5.53
N ASN A 14 0.12 -19.84 6.06
CA ASN A 14 1.27 -18.94 6.04
C ASN A 14 2.36 -19.51 6.96
N ASP A 15 3.37 -20.17 6.39
CA ASP A 15 4.65 -20.45 7.07
C ASP A 15 5.54 -19.19 7.19
N GLY A 16 4.93 -18.02 6.99
CA GLY A 16 5.55 -16.71 6.95
C GLY A 16 5.98 -16.31 5.54
N VAL A 17 6.14 -15.01 5.31
CA VAL A 17 6.69 -14.52 4.05
C VAL A 17 8.18 -14.83 3.97
N HIS A 18 8.53 -15.68 3.02
CA HIS A 18 9.89 -16.07 2.72
C HIS A 18 10.13 -16.00 1.21
N LEU A 19 11.40 -15.91 0.81
CA LEU A 19 11.74 -15.95 -0.61
C LEU A 19 11.39 -17.34 -1.16
N ALA A 20 10.52 -17.36 -2.15
CA ALA A 20 10.17 -18.59 -2.89
C ALA A 20 11.42 -19.31 -3.44
N ILE A 21 12.44 -18.53 -3.79
CA ILE A 21 13.75 -19.01 -4.21
C ILE A 21 14.80 -18.15 -3.51
N GLY A 22 15.68 -18.78 -2.73
CA GLY A 22 16.83 -18.09 -2.14
C GLY A 22 17.76 -17.57 -3.25
N PRO A 23 18.09 -16.27 -3.31
CA PRO A 23 18.98 -15.74 -4.32
C PRO A 23 20.36 -16.40 -4.19
N ARG A 24 20.98 -16.72 -5.33
CA ARG A 24 22.41 -17.07 -5.33
C ARG A 24 23.20 -15.80 -5.13
N CYS A 25 23.57 -15.52 -3.88
CA CYS A 25 24.41 -14.38 -3.55
C CYS A 25 25.82 -14.57 -4.13
N GLY A 26 26.29 -13.60 -4.91
CA GLY A 26 27.70 -13.48 -5.30
C GLY A 26 28.44 -12.50 -4.38
N SER A 27 29.77 -12.38 -4.53
CA SER A 27 30.53 -11.33 -3.83
C SER A 27 30.10 -9.95 -4.33
N LEU A 28 29.70 -9.08 -3.40
CA LEU A 28 29.36 -7.70 -3.69
C LEU A 28 30.64 -6.88 -3.92
N GLY A 29 30.74 -6.18 -5.05
CA GLY A 29 31.85 -5.27 -5.38
C GLY A 29 31.41 -4.19 -6.35
N GLY A 30 32.06 -3.02 -6.32
CA GLY A 30 31.72 -1.84 -7.13
C GLY A 30 31.27 -0.63 -6.30
N SER A 31 31.03 0.52 -6.96
CA SER A 31 30.74 1.82 -6.32
C SER A 31 29.27 2.06 -6.01
N PHE A 32 28.33 1.40 -6.72
CA PHE A 32 26.89 1.51 -6.48
C PHE A 32 26.23 0.16 -6.76
N ALA A 33 25.61 -0.44 -5.74
CA ALA A 33 24.76 -1.59 -5.93
C ALA A 33 23.50 -1.42 -5.07
N ASP A 34 22.33 -1.54 -5.70
CA ASP A 34 21.06 -1.74 -5.00
C ASP A 34 21.03 -3.16 -4.45
N VAL A 35 21.73 -3.36 -3.33
CA VAL A 35 21.78 -4.66 -2.67
C VAL A 35 20.58 -4.79 -1.74
N SER A 36 19.65 -5.68 -2.09
CA SER A 36 18.67 -6.17 -1.12
C SER A 36 19.35 -7.24 -0.27
N ALA A 37 19.72 -6.88 0.97
CA ALA A 37 20.19 -7.83 1.98
C ALA A 37 19.02 -8.64 2.61
N GLY A 38 17.85 -8.62 1.98
CA GLY A 38 16.61 -9.11 2.55
C GLY A 38 15.99 -8.13 3.54
N VAL A 39 14.73 -8.39 3.87
CA VAL A 39 13.93 -7.63 4.83
C VAL A 39 13.62 -8.57 6.00
N VAL A 40 14.05 -8.21 7.21
CA VAL A 40 13.71 -8.99 8.41
C VAL A 40 12.35 -8.53 8.91
N LEU A 41 11.29 -9.18 8.43
CA LEU A 41 9.92 -8.71 8.61
C LEU A 41 9.50 -8.54 10.09
N ARG A 42 10.05 -9.37 10.98
CA ARG A 42 9.78 -9.30 12.44
C ARG A 42 10.27 -8.02 13.12
N ASN A 43 11.13 -7.23 12.48
CA ASN A 43 11.62 -5.97 13.05
C ASN A 43 10.62 -4.82 12.84
N TYR A 44 9.66 -4.98 11.93
CA TYR A 44 8.68 -3.95 11.64
C TYR A 44 7.49 -4.07 12.56
N ARG A 45 7.16 -2.95 13.22
CA ARG A 45 6.02 -2.82 14.13
C ARG A 45 4.84 -2.13 13.46
N THR A 46 5.11 -1.36 12.42
CA THR A 46 4.10 -0.65 11.63
C THR A 46 4.30 -0.92 10.15
N ILE A 47 3.21 -1.20 9.44
CA ILE A 47 3.16 -1.27 7.98
C ILE A 47 2.28 -0.13 7.50
N VAL A 48 2.84 0.78 6.69
CA VAL A 48 2.08 1.83 6.00
C VAL A 48 1.85 1.38 4.57
N ALA A 49 0.58 1.22 4.18
CA ALA A 49 0.21 0.66 2.89
C ALA A 49 -0.35 1.74 1.96
N PHE A 50 0.14 1.78 0.73
CA PHE A 50 -0.38 2.60 -0.36
C PHE A 50 -0.63 1.72 -1.57
N GLY A 51 -1.72 1.94 -2.27
CA GLY A 51 -2.02 1.13 -3.45
C GLY A 51 -3.42 1.28 -4.00
N ASP A 52 -3.76 0.34 -4.85
CA ASP A 52 -5.08 0.18 -5.46
C ASP A 52 -5.92 -0.90 -4.74
N SER A 53 -6.91 -1.47 -5.44
CA SER A 53 -7.87 -2.44 -4.90
C SER A 53 -7.22 -3.73 -4.41
N TYR A 54 -6.01 -4.05 -4.84
CA TYR A 54 -5.28 -5.22 -4.34
C TYR A 54 -4.71 -5.01 -2.94
N THR A 55 -4.63 -3.76 -2.47
CA THR A 55 -4.08 -3.39 -1.16
C THR A 55 -5.11 -2.73 -0.25
N ASP A 56 -6.22 -2.22 -0.80
CA ASP A 56 -7.26 -1.50 -0.07
C ASP A 56 -8.07 -2.39 0.90
N GLY A 57 -7.89 -2.10 2.19
CA GLY A 57 -8.52 -2.68 3.36
C GLY A 57 -9.92 -2.16 3.68
N GLY A 58 -10.44 -1.19 2.92
CA GLY A 58 -11.77 -0.58 3.10
C GLY A 58 -11.78 0.72 3.91
N LYS A 59 -10.65 1.13 4.50
CA LYS A 59 -10.42 2.46 5.08
C LYS A 59 -9.08 3.00 4.62
N HIS A 60 -9.02 4.31 4.38
CA HIS A 60 -7.93 4.91 3.60
C HIS A 60 -7.23 6.06 4.33
N ASP A 61 -7.41 6.16 5.64
CA ASP A 61 -6.89 7.23 6.49
C ASP A 61 -5.90 6.72 7.55
N GLY A 62 -5.46 5.47 7.45
CA GLY A 62 -4.57 4.83 8.42
C GLY A 62 -5.23 4.53 9.78
N SER A 63 -6.56 4.64 9.91
CA SER A 63 -7.29 4.16 11.08
C SER A 63 -7.44 2.63 11.06
N PRO A 64 -7.77 1.99 12.21
CA PRO A 64 -7.99 0.55 12.25
C PRO A 64 -9.06 0.10 11.25
N LEU A 65 -8.70 -0.88 10.43
CA LEU A 65 -9.61 -1.48 9.46
C LEU A 65 -10.78 -2.18 10.17
N ASP A 66 -11.93 -2.20 9.51
CA ASP A 66 -13.06 -2.99 9.98
C ASP A 66 -12.76 -4.50 9.83
N PRO A 67 -13.43 -5.37 10.61
CA PRO A 67 -13.25 -6.81 10.51
C PRO A 67 -13.47 -7.31 9.07
N PRO A 68 -12.66 -8.26 8.57
CA PRO A 68 -12.76 -8.78 7.22
C PRO A 68 -13.91 -9.81 7.10
N VAL A 69 -15.14 -9.36 7.35
CA VAL A 69 -16.33 -10.20 7.35
C VAL A 69 -17.28 -9.79 6.22
N LEU A 70 -17.86 -10.79 5.56
CA LEU A 70 -18.92 -10.58 4.58
C LEU A 70 -20.25 -10.37 5.31
N VAL A 71 -20.93 -9.27 5.01
CA VAL A 71 -22.28 -8.98 5.51
C VAL A 71 -23.21 -8.86 4.31
N PRO A 72 -24.05 -9.88 4.02
CA PRO A 72 -24.96 -9.84 2.89
C PRO A 72 -25.87 -8.58 2.90
N PRO A 73 -26.14 -7.96 1.73
CA PRO A 73 -25.81 -8.43 0.38
C PRO A 73 -24.42 -8.01 -0.13
N ASP A 74 -23.59 -7.41 0.73
CA ASP A 74 -22.26 -6.94 0.36
C ASP A 74 -21.31 -8.13 0.11
N VAL A 75 -20.54 -8.03 -0.98
CA VAL A 75 -19.53 -9.00 -1.40
C VAL A 75 -18.12 -8.58 -0.97
N LEU A 76 -17.98 -7.39 -0.37
CA LEU A 76 -16.72 -6.80 0.06
C LEU A 76 -16.52 -7.04 1.57
N ALA A 77 -15.55 -7.88 1.94
CA ALA A 77 -15.32 -8.21 3.34
C ALA A 77 -14.75 -7.01 4.10
N GLY A 78 -15.57 -6.37 4.95
CA GLY A 78 -15.19 -5.13 5.62
C GLY A 78 -14.74 -4.02 4.65
N GLY A 79 -15.27 -3.99 3.42
CA GLY A 79 -14.92 -3.02 2.39
C GLY A 79 -13.74 -3.41 1.46
N ARG A 80 -13.10 -4.56 1.67
CA ARG A 80 -12.00 -5.06 0.82
C ARG A 80 -12.52 -5.53 -0.52
N SER A 81 -11.72 -5.36 -1.58
CA SER A 81 -12.00 -5.93 -2.92
C SER A 81 -11.76 -7.45 -3.00
N THR A 82 -12.10 -8.17 -1.94
CA THR A 82 -11.94 -9.62 -1.75
C THR A 82 -12.93 -10.10 -0.68
N ASN A 83 -13.05 -11.40 -0.50
CA ASN A 83 -13.91 -12.05 0.49
C ASN A 83 -13.24 -12.25 1.87
N GLY A 84 -12.08 -11.64 2.10
CA GLY A 84 -11.30 -11.77 3.33
C GLY A 84 -10.23 -10.70 3.42
N LEU A 85 -9.10 -11.02 4.04
CA LEU A 85 -7.95 -10.12 4.16
C LEU A 85 -7.28 -9.85 2.80
N VAL A 86 -6.73 -8.66 2.62
CA VAL A 86 -5.78 -8.38 1.52
C VAL A 86 -4.35 -8.78 1.93
N TRP A 87 -3.44 -8.88 0.95
CA TRP A 87 -2.09 -9.42 1.17
C TRP A 87 -1.29 -8.68 2.27
N VAL A 88 -1.46 -7.37 2.38
CA VAL A 88 -0.73 -6.55 3.35
C VAL A 88 -1.20 -6.78 4.79
N GLU A 89 -2.44 -7.21 4.97
CA GLU A 89 -2.96 -7.60 6.29
C GLU A 89 -2.48 -9.00 6.70
N HIS A 90 -2.35 -9.93 5.75
CA HIS A 90 -1.66 -11.20 6.01
C HIS A 90 -0.23 -10.94 6.46
N LEU A 91 0.49 -10.05 5.78
CA LEU A 91 1.84 -9.65 6.18
C LEU A 91 1.87 -9.05 7.60
N ALA A 92 0.93 -8.14 7.91
CA ALA A 92 0.82 -7.54 9.23
C ALA A 92 0.56 -8.59 10.33
N ASN A 93 -0.35 -9.54 10.08
CA ASN A 93 -0.68 -10.62 11.01
C ASN A 93 0.51 -11.53 11.28
N ASP A 94 1.29 -11.89 10.25
CA ASP A 94 2.46 -12.77 10.37
C ASP A 94 3.52 -12.24 11.32
N VAL A 95 3.65 -10.92 11.41
CA VAL A 95 4.67 -10.25 12.24
C VAL A 95 4.08 -9.44 13.39
N SER A 96 2.77 -9.54 13.62
CA SER A 96 2.05 -8.78 14.64
C SER A 96 2.30 -7.26 14.53
N ALA A 97 2.38 -6.74 13.31
CA ALA A 97 2.52 -5.32 13.04
C ALA A 97 1.15 -4.63 12.98
N THR A 98 1.14 -3.33 13.31
CA THR A 98 -0.02 -2.47 13.06
C THR A 98 -0.05 -2.06 11.60
N ILE A 99 -1.20 -2.20 10.93
CA ILE A 99 -1.39 -1.66 9.58
C ILE A 99 -1.96 -0.25 9.63
N LYS A 100 -1.39 0.66 8.85
CA LYS A 100 -1.93 1.98 8.51
C LYS A 100 -2.20 1.99 7.01
N ASP A 101 -3.45 1.75 6.66
CA ASP A 101 -3.85 1.64 5.27
C ASP A 101 -4.31 2.97 4.68
N TYR A 102 -3.68 3.34 3.57
CA TYR A 102 -4.04 4.49 2.74
C TYR A 102 -4.36 4.05 1.31
N ALA A 103 -4.34 2.74 0.99
CA ALA A 103 -4.70 2.26 -0.33
C ALA A 103 -6.18 2.56 -0.64
N ILE A 104 -6.45 2.84 -1.91
CA ILE A 104 -7.78 3.19 -2.40
C ILE A 104 -8.03 2.42 -3.69
N ALA A 105 -9.08 1.60 -3.70
CA ALA A 105 -9.48 0.85 -4.89
C ALA A 105 -9.59 1.77 -6.12
N GLY A 106 -8.98 1.39 -7.24
CA GLY A 106 -8.99 2.20 -8.48
C GLY A 106 -8.05 3.42 -8.48
N ALA A 107 -7.21 3.60 -7.45
CA ALA A 107 -6.09 4.53 -7.53
C ALA A 107 -5.10 4.09 -8.61
N CYS A 108 -4.54 5.04 -9.36
CA CYS A 108 -3.44 4.78 -10.28
C CYS A 108 -2.11 5.34 -9.74
N THR A 109 -0.98 4.99 -10.33
CA THR A 109 0.31 5.57 -9.91
C THR A 109 0.34 7.08 -10.14
N ASP A 110 -0.18 7.55 -11.27
CA ASP A 110 -0.20 8.97 -11.64
C ASP A 110 -1.33 9.26 -12.64
N LEU A 111 -2.21 10.21 -12.32
CA LEU A 111 -3.27 10.67 -13.22
C LEU A 111 -2.73 11.40 -14.45
N SER A 112 -1.50 11.91 -14.43
CA SER A 112 -0.86 12.50 -15.62
C SER A 112 -0.61 11.46 -16.71
N LEU A 113 -0.34 10.20 -16.30
CA LEU A 113 -0.15 9.06 -17.19
C LEU A 113 -1.48 8.42 -17.60
N TRP A 114 -2.49 8.46 -16.73
CA TRP A 114 -3.85 8.01 -17.05
C TRP A 114 -4.92 9.07 -16.75
N PRO A 115 -5.00 10.15 -17.55
CA PRO A 115 -5.93 11.26 -17.29
C PRO A 115 -7.40 10.84 -17.34
N SER A 116 -7.71 9.75 -18.03
CA SER A 116 -9.05 9.20 -18.17
C SER A 116 -9.45 8.22 -17.07
N ASN A 117 -8.66 8.05 -15.99
CA ASN A 117 -9.06 7.22 -14.85
C ASN A 117 -10.46 7.65 -14.34
N PRO A 118 -11.46 6.74 -14.27
CA PRO A 118 -12.80 7.07 -13.77
C PRO A 118 -12.78 7.54 -12.31
N ARG A 119 -11.90 6.98 -11.48
CA ARG A 119 -11.71 7.38 -10.09
C ARG A 119 -10.50 8.30 -10.04
N LYS A 120 -10.73 9.62 -9.90
CA LYS A 120 -9.67 10.66 -9.94
C LYS A 120 -8.81 10.64 -8.66
N VAL A 121 -8.08 9.55 -8.48
CA VAL A 121 -7.24 9.23 -7.32
C VAL A 121 -5.93 8.65 -7.85
N ASP A 122 -4.80 9.14 -7.34
CA ASP A 122 -3.49 8.56 -7.62
C ASP A 122 -2.57 8.55 -6.39
N PHE A 123 -1.39 7.95 -6.57
CA PHE A 123 -0.37 7.84 -5.54
C PHE A 123 0.22 9.21 -5.14
N LEU A 124 0.63 10.02 -6.13
CA LEU A 124 1.56 11.13 -5.92
C LEU A 124 0.99 12.54 -6.06
N MET A 125 -0.25 12.73 -6.53
CA MET A 125 -0.68 13.92 -7.29
C MET A 125 0.22 15.15 -7.12
N GLU A 126 1.14 15.31 -8.07
CA GLU A 126 1.88 16.56 -8.28
C GLU A 126 0.85 17.62 -8.70
N SER A 127 0.94 18.81 -8.11
CA SER A 127 0.01 19.92 -8.35
C SER A 127 0.15 20.52 -9.75
N LYS A 128 -0.05 19.74 -10.82
CA LYS A 128 -0.07 20.29 -12.19
C LYS A 128 -1.39 21.02 -12.52
N TYR A 129 -2.37 20.99 -11.62
CA TYR A 129 -3.61 21.78 -11.70
C TYR A 129 -3.51 23.13 -10.95
N GLY A 130 -2.34 23.75 -10.93
CA GLY A 130 -2.13 25.08 -10.36
C GLY A 130 -2.67 26.26 -11.18
N SER A 131 -3.77 26.13 -11.94
CA SER A 131 -4.29 27.28 -12.73
C SER A 131 -5.69 27.20 -13.36
N THR A 132 -6.48 26.13 -13.22
CA THR A 132 -7.88 26.21 -13.69
C THR A 132 -8.75 26.88 -12.64
N PRO A 133 -9.55 27.91 -13.00
CA PRO A 133 -10.39 28.62 -12.07
C PRO A 133 -11.26 27.65 -11.27
N MET A 134 -11.22 27.89 -9.97
CA MET A 134 -12.05 27.38 -8.90
C MET A 134 -13.56 27.43 -9.26
N LEU A 135 -14.01 26.54 -10.15
CA LEU A 135 -15.41 26.41 -10.52
C LEU A 135 -15.83 24.96 -10.79
N TYR A 136 -15.11 23.98 -10.23
CA TYR A 136 -15.57 22.59 -10.04
C TYR A 136 -14.91 21.93 -8.81
N ALA A 137 -14.40 22.74 -7.88
CA ALA A 137 -13.98 22.24 -6.57
C ALA A 137 -15.22 22.07 -5.68
N SER A 138 -16.00 21.03 -5.96
CA SER A 138 -16.78 20.41 -4.88
C SER A 138 -15.77 19.89 -3.86
N HIS A 139 -15.94 20.34 -2.63
CA HIS A 139 -14.96 20.44 -1.57
C HIS A 139 -14.48 19.11 -0.97
N ASN A 140 -14.62 17.95 -1.64
CA ASN A 140 -14.55 16.65 -0.96
C ASN A 140 -14.03 15.41 -1.72
N PHE A 141 -13.46 15.49 -2.94
CA PHE A 141 -13.14 14.22 -3.64
C PHE A 141 -11.93 14.25 -4.58
N ARG A 142 -10.76 14.57 -4.04
CA ARG A 142 -9.50 14.07 -4.60
C ARG A 142 -8.75 13.42 -3.47
N SER A 143 -8.98 12.13 -3.27
CA SER A 143 -8.20 11.38 -2.29
C SER A 143 -6.76 11.32 -2.78
N ARG A 144 -5.86 11.79 -1.93
CA ARG A 144 -4.43 11.87 -2.17
C ARG A 144 -3.78 10.95 -1.17
N LEU A 145 -3.30 9.80 -1.63
CA LEU A 145 -2.85 8.74 -0.74
C LEU A 145 -1.69 9.23 0.15
N VAL A 146 -0.64 9.76 -0.50
CA VAL A 146 0.52 10.31 0.21
C VAL A 146 0.18 11.60 0.97
N ASP A 147 -0.64 12.51 0.43
CA ASP A 147 -0.96 13.74 1.17
C ASP A 147 -1.85 13.51 2.39
N THR A 148 -2.72 12.50 2.38
CA THR A 148 -3.49 12.12 3.58
C THR A 148 -2.54 11.67 4.68
N PHE A 149 -1.58 10.81 4.33
CA PHE A 149 -0.56 10.34 5.26
C PHE A 149 0.33 11.47 5.80
N LEU A 150 0.83 12.34 4.91
CA LEU A 150 1.69 13.47 5.29
C LEU A 150 0.92 14.53 6.10
N GLY A 151 -0.32 14.84 5.73
CA GLY A 151 -1.17 15.83 6.40
C GLY A 151 -1.54 15.46 7.84
N GLN A 152 -1.48 14.16 8.17
CA GLN A 152 -1.68 13.68 9.53
C GLN A 152 -0.45 13.87 10.43
N ASN A 153 0.71 14.24 9.88
CA ASN A 153 1.96 14.45 10.63
C ASN A 153 2.29 13.28 11.58
N ASN A 154 2.12 12.05 11.10
CA ASN A 154 2.38 10.86 11.91
C ASN A 154 3.83 10.85 12.42
N ASN A 155 4.02 10.58 13.72
CA ASN A 155 5.34 10.38 14.32
C ASN A 155 5.72 8.89 14.30
N LEU A 156 6.08 8.38 13.12
CA LEU A 156 6.47 6.97 12.94
C LEU A 156 7.98 6.81 13.07
N ASP A 157 8.40 5.71 13.71
CA ASP A 157 9.80 5.32 13.78
C ASP A 157 10.24 4.72 12.42
N PRO A 158 11.16 5.35 11.69
CA PRO A 158 11.59 4.89 10.37
C PRO A 158 12.34 3.55 10.41
N ASP A 159 12.91 3.15 11.55
CA ASP A 159 13.65 1.88 11.67
C ASP A 159 12.71 0.69 11.87
N THR A 160 11.49 0.94 12.35
CA THR A 160 10.47 -0.09 12.61
C THR A 160 9.20 0.07 11.76
N THR A 161 9.22 0.95 10.77
CA THR A 161 8.12 1.17 9.82
C THR A 161 8.46 0.63 8.44
N LEU A 162 7.61 -0.27 7.93
CA LEU A 162 7.67 -0.77 6.56
C LEU A 162 6.66 -0.02 5.70
N TYR A 163 7.11 0.54 4.57
CA TYR A 163 6.22 1.13 3.57
C TYR A 163 5.97 0.11 2.46
N ALA A 164 4.71 -0.28 2.29
CA ALA A 164 4.25 -1.20 1.25
C ALA A 164 3.54 -0.38 0.16
N ILE A 165 4.01 -0.49 -1.08
CA ILE A 165 3.45 0.26 -2.21
C ILE A 165 3.17 -0.72 -3.34
N PHE A 166 1.91 -0.79 -3.79
CA PHE A 166 1.52 -1.64 -4.90
C PHE A 166 0.45 -0.98 -5.77
N PHE A 167 0.77 -0.79 -7.05
CA PHE A 167 -0.12 -0.26 -8.07
C PHE A 167 0.09 -1.01 -9.38
N GLY A 168 -0.93 -1.04 -10.22
CA GLY A 168 -0.74 -1.25 -11.66
C GLY A 168 -1.29 -2.55 -12.22
N ILE A 169 -2.17 -3.23 -11.50
CA ILE A 169 -2.98 -4.29 -12.10
C ILE A 169 -4.30 -3.70 -12.59
N LYS A 170 -4.58 -3.94 -13.86
CA LYS A 170 -5.80 -3.55 -14.56
C LYS A 170 -6.68 -4.78 -14.79
#